data_AF-A0AAD4MS67-F1
#
_entry.id   AF-A0AAD4MS67-F1
#
_cell.length_a   1.000
_cell.length_b   1.000
_cell.length_c   1.000
_cell.angle_alpha   90.00
_cell.angle_beta   90.00
_cell.angle_gamma   90.00
#
_symmetry.space_group_name_H-M   'P 1'
#
loop_
_entity.id
_entity.type
_entity.pdbx_description
1 polymer ?
#
loop_
_entity_poly.entity_id
_entity_poly.type
_entity_poly.pdbx_seq_one_letter_code
_entity_poly.pdbx_strand_id
1 'polypeptide(L)'
;MPHKQFARIMPSRLAIHSKGLDTNTIYAKRMDRLSKQIFTEVTRPIGIRSQNIMKMMSEEPWEQREDKSVNYFPNQPMFHNLSKLLSLHGLFFDDHTLFDSVQRAIKELDGRLKPWTPGEGKADKPGQKQKTKNVIQIKPAMEIKEKKII
;
A
#
# COMPACT_ATOMS: atom_id res chain seq x y z
N MET A 1 51.69 5.80 70.60
CA MET A 1 50.74 6.32 69.58
C MET A 1 51.54 6.61 68.31
N PRO A 2 51.35 5.85 67.21
CA PRO A 2 52.21 5.97 66.02
C PRO A 2 51.73 7.08 65.07
N HIS A 3 52.65 7.90 64.57
CA HIS A 3 52.38 8.89 63.53
C HIS A 3 52.17 8.18 62.18
N LYS A 4 51.14 8.60 61.43
CA LYS A 4 50.83 8.05 60.11
C LYS A 4 51.40 9.02 59.08
N GLN A 5 52.52 8.66 58.47
CA GLN A 5 53.07 9.41 57.32
C GLN A 5 52.16 9.18 56.12
N PHE A 6 51.53 10.24 55.64
CA PHE A 6 50.91 10.20 54.31
C PHE A 6 52.02 10.22 53.27
N ALA A 7 52.24 9.10 52.61
CA ALA A 7 53.10 9.05 51.44
C ALA A 7 52.54 10.03 50.40
N ARG A 8 53.34 11.03 50.00
CA ARG A 8 53.05 11.85 48.82
C ARG A 8 53.11 10.92 47.61
N ILE A 9 51.98 10.40 47.18
CA ILE A 9 51.86 9.74 45.88
C ILE A 9 52.12 10.84 44.85
N MET A 10 53.31 10.86 44.26
CA MET A 10 53.58 11.75 43.15
C MET A 10 52.60 11.40 42.02
N PRO A 11 51.95 12.37 41.36
CA PRO A 11 51.18 12.08 40.17
C PRO A 11 52.13 11.47 39.15
N SER A 12 52.00 10.17 38.87
CA SER A 12 52.80 9.51 37.86
C SER A 12 52.58 10.21 36.52
N ARG A 13 53.67 10.69 35.91
CA ARG A 13 53.72 11.30 34.56
C ARG A 13 53.42 10.31 33.42
N LEU A 14 52.85 9.14 33.74
CA LEU A 14 52.45 8.17 32.73
C LEU A 14 51.22 8.72 32.03
N ALA A 15 51.42 9.17 30.79
CA ALA A 15 50.34 9.45 29.86
C ALA A 15 49.55 8.15 29.70
N ILE A 16 48.42 8.06 30.42
CA ILE A 16 47.43 7.03 30.17
C ILE A 16 47.01 7.24 28.71
N HIS A 17 47.47 6.36 27.81
CA HIS A 17 47.38 6.51 26.35
C HIS A 17 45.96 6.80 25.84
N SER A 18 44.93 6.49 26.63
CA SER A 18 43.52 6.79 26.33
C SER A 18 43.07 8.21 26.69
N LYS A 19 43.76 8.94 27.57
CA LYS A 19 43.41 10.31 27.98
C LYS A 19 43.75 11.36 26.91
N GLY A 20 44.43 10.99 25.82
CA GLY A 20 44.95 11.92 24.81
C GLY A 20 43.99 12.29 23.68
N LEU A 21 42.94 11.50 23.43
CA LEU A 21 42.03 11.71 22.30
C LEU A 21 41.11 12.93 22.51
N ASP A 22 40.68 13.17 23.75
CA ASP A 22 39.76 14.25 24.10
C ASP A 22 40.45 15.58 24.46
N THR A 23 41.78 15.67 24.28
CA THR A 23 42.56 16.86 24.65
C THR A 23 42.76 17.79 23.47
N ASN A 24 42.70 19.12 23.68
CA ASN A 24 42.98 20.13 22.62
C ASN A 24 44.49 20.28 22.34
N THR A 25 45.22 19.16 22.27
CA THR A 25 46.65 19.15 21.91
C THR A 25 46.81 19.06 20.39
N ILE A 26 47.95 19.52 19.86
CA ILE A 26 48.26 19.41 18.43
C ILE A 26 48.33 17.94 17.99
N TYR A 27 48.86 17.06 18.87
CA TYR A 27 48.94 15.63 18.61
C TYR A 27 47.55 14.99 18.49
N ALA A 28 46.63 15.28 19.40
CA ALA A 28 45.26 14.77 19.36
C ALA A 28 44.55 15.14 18.06
N LYS A 29 44.67 16.40 17.59
CA LYS A 29 44.11 16.84 16.30
C LYS A 29 44.67 16.07 15.10
N ARG A 30 45.96 15.70 15.13
CA ARG A 30 46.58 14.90 14.07
C ARG A 30 46.07 13.45 14.11
N MET A 31 45.88 12.89 15.29
CA MET A 31 45.33 11.54 15.46
C MET A 31 43.86 11.48 15.03
N ASP A 32 43.02 12.45 15.40
CA ASP A 32 41.61 12.55 14.97
C ASP A 32 41.47 12.76 13.45
N ARG A 33 42.36 13.55 12.84
CA ARG A 33 42.38 13.69 11.37
C ARG A 33 42.79 12.38 10.69
N LEU A 34 43.78 11.67 11.25
CA LEU A 34 44.26 10.40 10.71
C LEU A 34 43.19 9.31 10.80
N SER A 35 42.49 9.18 11.94
CA SER A 35 41.40 8.21 12.09
C SER A 35 40.29 8.45 11.06
N LYS A 36 39.87 9.71 10.88
CA LYS A 36 38.90 10.09 9.84
C LYS A 36 39.37 9.71 8.44
N GLN A 37 40.66 9.85 8.14
CA GLN A 37 41.21 9.47 6.84
C GLN A 37 41.24 7.95 6.64
N ILE A 38 41.60 7.18 7.68
CA ILE A 38 41.62 5.71 7.65
C ILE A 38 40.21 5.16 7.44
N PHE A 39 39.22 5.70 8.14
CA PHE A 39 37.82 5.27 8.04
C PHE A 39 37.03 6.00 6.95
N THR A 40 37.70 6.76 6.09
CA THR A 40 37.08 7.50 4.96
C THR A 40 35.94 8.44 5.38
N GLU A 41 36.00 8.94 6.62
CA GLU A 41 35.14 10.00 7.13
C GLU A 41 35.66 11.37 6.70
N VAL A 42 34.90 12.43 7.00
CA VAL A 42 35.29 13.79 6.59
C VAL A 42 36.41 14.34 7.47
N THR A 43 37.57 14.54 6.84
CA THR A 43 38.79 15.04 7.49
C THR A 43 38.85 16.55 7.67
N ARG A 44 38.12 17.31 6.84
CA ARG A 44 38.09 18.77 6.90
C ARG A 44 37.02 19.23 7.90
N PRO A 45 37.29 20.24 8.74
CA PRO A 45 36.23 20.81 9.57
C PRO A 45 35.17 21.43 8.65
N ILE A 46 33.94 20.94 8.76
CA ILE A 46 32.79 21.38 7.97
C ILE A 46 31.74 22.02 8.86
N GLY A 47 30.98 22.98 8.30
CA GLY A 47 29.88 23.62 9.01
C GLY A 47 28.67 22.70 9.18
N ILE A 48 27.77 23.08 10.09
CA ILE A 48 26.57 22.32 10.49
C ILE A 48 25.69 21.96 9.28
N ARG A 49 25.52 22.87 8.31
CA ARG A 49 24.74 22.61 7.09
C ARG A 49 25.31 21.48 6.23
N SER A 50 26.63 21.42 6.09
CA SER A 50 27.31 20.38 5.31
C SER A 50 27.24 19.01 6.01
N GLN A 51 27.27 19.00 7.35
CA GLN A 51 27.07 17.77 8.13
C GLN A 51 25.67 17.18 7.93
N ASN A 52 24.63 18.03 7.85
CA ASN A 52 23.27 17.56 7.57
C ASN A 52 23.15 16.93 6.17
N ILE A 53 23.83 17.49 5.16
CA ILE A 53 23.84 16.91 3.81
C ILE A 53 24.52 15.54 3.82
N MET A 54 25.66 15.40 4.51
CA MET A 54 26.30 14.10 4.65
C MET A 54 25.37 13.08 5.30
N LYS A 55 24.69 13.47 6.38
CA LYS A 55 23.72 12.61 7.05
C LYS A 55 22.59 12.21 6.10
N MET A 56 22.01 13.17 5.39
CA MET A 56 20.95 12.93 4.40
C MET A 56 21.38 11.99 3.28
N MET A 57 22.65 12.07 2.84
CA MET A 57 23.20 11.19 1.79
C MET A 57 23.65 9.83 2.32
N SER A 58 24.01 9.74 3.61
CA SER A 58 24.37 8.47 4.26
C SER A 58 23.14 7.65 4.63
N GLU A 59 22.00 8.32 4.85
CA GLU A 59 20.73 7.67 5.12
C GLU A 59 20.07 7.21 3.82
N GLU A 60 19.32 6.12 3.90
CA GLU A 60 18.49 5.70 2.79
C GLU A 60 17.39 6.74 2.53
N PRO A 61 17.20 7.17 1.26
CA PRO A 61 16.12 8.07 0.87
C PRO A 61 14.76 7.56 1.32
N TRP A 62 13.89 8.48 1.73
CA TRP A 62 12.56 8.16 2.26
C TRP A 62 11.71 7.28 1.34
N GLU A 63 11.85 7.44 0.03
CA GLU A 63 11.08 6.73 -1.00
C GLU A 63 11.55 5.28 -1.21
N GLN A 64 12.80 4.99 -0.86
CA GLN A 64 13.39 3.66 -1.02
C GLN A 64 13.13 2.75 0.19
N ARG A 65 12.95 3.35 1.37
CA ARG A 65 12.63 2.62 2.61
C ARG A 65 11.38 1.77 2.42
N GLU A 66 11.49 0.47 2.68
CA GLU A 66 10.41 -0.51 2.44
C GLU A 66 9.06 -0.08 3.04
N ASP A 67 9.06 0.42 4.29
CA ASP A 67 7.88 0.87 5.03
C ASP A 67 7.09 2.01 4.37
N LYS A 68 7.76 2.84 3.56
CA LYS A 68 7.20 4.05 2.94
C LYS A 68 7.34 4.05 1.43
N SER A 69 7.84 2.95 0.89
CA SER A 69 8.09 2.78 -0.52
C SER A 69 6.77 2.71 -1.28
N VAL A 70 6.84 3.00 -2.58
CA VAL A 70 5.71 2.78 -3.52
C VAL A 70 5.25 1.32 -3.49
N ASN A 71 6.14 0.39 -3.15
CA ASN A 71 5.89 -1.03 -3.07
C ASN A 71 5.28 -1.48 -1.74
N TYR A 72 4.91 -0.55 -0.85
CA TYR A 72 4.34 -0.88 0.46
C TYR A 72 3.09 -1.77 0.35
N PHE A 73 2.17 -1.45 -0.56
CA PHE A 73 1.07 -2.34 -0.88
C PHE A 73 1.45 -3.33 -1.98
N PRO A 74 1.06 -4.60 -1.87
CA PRO A 74 1.29 -5.54 -2.94
C PRO A 74 0.43 -5.17 -4.16
N ASN A 75 0.83 -5.69 -5.33
CA ASN A 75 0.15 -5.43 -6.59
C ASN A 75 -1.27 -6.05 -6.62
N GLN A 76 -2.26 -5.33 -6.11
CA GLN A 76 -3.66 -5.76 -6.02
C GLN A 76 -4.28 -6.20 -7.36
N PRO A 77 -4.14 -5.45 -8.48
CA PRO A 77 -4.76 -5.87 -9.74
C PRO A 77 -4.16 -7.17 -10.28
N MET A 78 -2.89 -7.48 -9.96
CA MET A 78 -2.31 -8.76 -10.32
C MET A 78 -3.04 -9.92 -9.63
N PHE A 79 -3.25 -9.84 -8.31
CA PHE A 79 -3.95 -10.90 -7.56
C PHE A 79 -5.41 -11.03 -7.96
N HIS A 80 -6.11 -9.92 -8.17
CA HIS A 80 -7.51 -9.92 -8.64
C HIS A 80 -7.65 -10.59 -10.01
N ASN A 81 -6.79 -10.23 -10.96
CA ASN A 81 -6.85 -10.79 -12.31
C ASN A 81 -6.43 -12.27 -12.31
N LEU A 82 -5.43 -12.62 -11.49
CA LEU A 82 -4.97 -13.99 -11.33
C LEU A 82 -6.08 -14.91 -10.83
N SER A 83 -6.74 -14.58 -9.71
CA SER A 83 -7.81 -15.42 -9.16
C SER A 83 -8.97 -15.56 -10.14
N LYS A 84 -9.31 -14.47 -10.86
CA LYS A 84 -10.33 -14.50 -11.90
C LYS A 84 -9.98 -15.43 -13.06
N LEU A 85 -8.73 -15.40 -13.54
CA LEU A 85 -8.27 -16.29 -14.61
C LEU A 85 -8.28 -17.76 -14.16
N LEU A 86 -7.78 -18.05 -12.96
CA LEU A 86 -7.80 -19.41 -12.42
C LEU A 86 -9.24 -19.95 -12.26
N SER A 87 -10.17 -19.09 -11.86
CA SER A 87 -11.59 -19.43 -11.78
C SER A 87 -12.20 -19.74 -13.14
N LEU A 88 -11.90 -18.94 -14.17
CA LEU A 88 -12.33 -19.19 -15.54
C LEU A 88 -11.78 -20.52 -16.11
N HIS A 89 -10.58 -20.92 -15.69
CA HIS A 89 -9.99 -22.20 -16.08
C HIS A 89 -10.46 -23.39 -15.22
N GLY A 90 -11.27 -23.15 -14.17
CA GLY A 90 -11.75 -24.20 -13.27
C GLY A 90 -10.69 -24.74 -12.31
N LEU A 91 -9.54 -24.07 -12.17
CA LEU A 91 -8.47 -24.45 -11.24
C LEU A 91 -8.73 -23.92 -9.83
N PHE A 92 -9.50 -22.84 -9.72
CA PHE A 92 -9.80 -22.18 -8.45
C PHE A 92 -11.30 -21.94 -8.33
N PHE A 93 -11.84 -22.15 -7.14
CA PHE A 93 -13.24 -21.86 -6.85
C PHE A 93 -13.32 -20.68 -5.88
N ASP A 94 -13.86 -19.57 -6.37
CA ASP A 94 -13.99 -18.33 -5.60
C ASP A 94 -15.42 -18.17 -5.05
N ASP A 95 -15.61 -18.65 -3.82
CA ASP A 95 -16.91 -18.62 -3.11
C ASP A 95 -17.52 -17.23 -3.03
N HIS A 96 -16.70 -16.19 -2.87
CA HIS A 96 -17.17 -14.81 -2.76
C HIS A 96 -17.78 -14.34 -4.08
N THR A 97 -17.09 -14.57 -5.19
CA THR A 97 -17.62 -14.19 -6.51
C THR A 97 -18.85 -15.00 -6.87
N LEU A 98 -18.90 -16.28 -6.50
CA LEU A 98 -20.06 -17.13 -6.71
C LEU A 98 -21.27 -16.62 -5.92
N PHE A 99 -21.09 -16.36 -4.62
CA PHE A 99 -22.17 -15.85 -3.77
C PHE A 99 -22.74 -14.55 -4.31
N ASP A 100 -21.88 -13.61 -4.75
CA ASP A 100 -22.30 -12.37 -5.38
C ASP A 100 -23.09 -12.62 -6.67
N SER A 101 -22.67 -13.58 -7.50
CA SER A 101 -23.36 -13.93 -8.74
C SER A 101 -24.75 -14.52 -8.49
N VAL A 102 -24.89 -15.43 -7.53
CA VAL A 102 -26.16 -16.04 -7.13
C VAL A 102 -27.08 -14.99 -6.54
N GLN A 103 -26.56 -14.13 -5.66
CA GLN A 103 -27.35 -13.08 -5.04
C GLN A 103 -27.85 -12.05 -6.07
N ARG A 104 -27.04 -11.75 -7.10
CA ARG A 104 -27.46 -10.91 -8.23
C ARG A 104 -28.58 -11.57 -9.03
N ALA A 105 -28.45 -12.85 -9.37
CA ALA A 105 -29.48 -13.60 -10.09
C ALA A 105 -30.81 -13.64 -9.32
N ILE A 106 -30.78 -13.90 -8.02
CA ILE A 106 -31.99 -13.88 -7.17
C ILE A 106 -32.67 -12.50 -7.22
N LYS A 107 -31.89 -11.44 -7.02
CA LYS A 107 -32.46 -10.09 -7.01
C LYS A 107 -32.96 -9.64 -8.39
N GLU A 108 -32.37 -10.15 -9.48
CA GLU A 108 -32.85 -9.93 -10.85
C GLU A 108 -34.20 -10.62 -11.08
N LEU A 109 -34.34 -11.88 -10.63
CA LEU A 109 -35.61 -12.61 -10.66
C LEU A 109 -36.69 -11.93 -9.82
N ASP A 110 -36.33 -11.37 -8.67
CA ASP A 110 -37.23 -10.58 -7.84
C ASP A 110 -37.58 -9.20 -8.45
N GLY A 111 -36.90 -8.79 -9.53
CA GLY A 111 -37.01 -7.45 -10.11
C GLY A 111 -36.45 -6.34 -9.22
N ARG A 112 -35.72 -6.69 -8.16
CA ARG A 112 -35.06 -5.75 -7.23
C ARG A 112 -33.78 -5.16 -7.83
N LEU A 113 -33.15 -5.87 -8.76
CA LEU A 113 -32.07 -5.36 -9.60
C LEU A 113 -32.64 -4.96 -10.97
N LYS A 114 -32.51 -3.67 -11.31
CA LYS A 114 -32.65 -3.23 -12.71
C LYS A 114 -31.28 -3.38 -13.40
N PRO A 115 -31.18 -4.00 -14.59
CA PRO A 115 -29.93 -4.02 -15.34
C PRO A 115 -29.48 -2.59 -15.62
N TRP A 116 -28.22 -2.29 -15.32
CA TRP A 116 -27.65 -0.98 -15.58
C TRP A 116 -27.31 -0.88 -17.07
N THR A 117 -28.05 -0.05 -17.80
CA THR A 117 -27.71 0.38 -19.16
C THR A 117 -26.92 1.69 -19.08
N PRO A 118 -25.67 1.75 -19.60
CA PRO A 118 -24.91 2.99 -19.66
C PRO A 118 -25.70 4.05 -20.43
N GLY A 119 -26.01 5.18 -19.79
CA GLY A 119 -26.73 6.30 -20.40
C GLY A 119 -28.20 6.46 -19.95
N GLU A 120 -28.83 5.42 -19.39
CA GLU A 120 -30.14 5.56 -18.76
C GLU A 120 -29.97 6.11 -17.34
N GLY A 121 -30.13 7.43 -17.20
CA GLY A 121 -30.18 8.07 -15.90
C GLY A 121 -31.41 7.64 -15.11
N LYS A 122 -31.51 8.08 -13.84
CA LYS A 122 -32.74 7.93 -13.03
C LYS A 122 -33.97 8.62 -13.66
N ALA A 123 -33.77 9.46 -14.68
CA ALA A 123 -34.78 10.26 -15.35
C ALA A 123 -35.59 9.49 -16.42
N ASP A 124 -35.03 8.45 -17.05
CA ASP A 124 -35.72 7.65 -18.08
C ASP A 124 -36.60 6.55 -17.49
N LYS A 125 -37.22 6.83 -16.34
CA LYS A 125 -38.12 5.90 -15.66
C LYS A 125 -39.56 6.20 -16.07
N PRO A 126 -40.20 5.41 -16.97
CA PRO A 126 -41.64 5.29 -16.90
C PRO A 126 -41.97 4.69 -15.53
N GLY A 127 -42.56 5.50 -14.65
CA GLY A 127 -43.00 5.06 -13.35
C GLY A 127 -43.89 3.83 -13.51
N GLN A 128 -43.51 2.73 -12.85
CA GLN A 128 -44.35 1.54 -12.79
C GLN A 128 -45.64 1.88 -12.03
N LYS A 129 -46.67 2.30 -12.77
CA LYS A 129 -48.07 2.12 -12.42
C LYS A 129 -48.63 1.06 -13.37
N GLN A 130 -48.28 -0.20 -13.15
CA GLN A 130 -49.07 -1.28 -13.71
C GLN A 130 -50.36 -1.38 -12.89
N LYS A 131 -51.34 -0.53 -13.24
CA LYS A 131 -52.72 -0.79 -12.85
C LYS A 131 -53.14 -2.05 -13.58
N THR A 132 -53.42 -3.09 -12.81
CA THR A 132 -54.24 -4.23 -13.20
C THR A 132 -55.48 -3.75 -13.96
N LYS A 133 -55.53 -4.00 -15.26
CA LYS A 133 -56.81 -4.16 -15.99
C LYS A 133 -56.62 -5.25 -17.03
N ASN A 134 -57.15 -6.42 -16.68
CA ASN A 134 -57.62 -7.46 -17.59
C ASN A 134 -58.19 -6.84 -18.88
N VAL A 135 -57.88 -7.40 -20.05
CA VAL A 135 -58.84 -8.19 -20.85
C VAL A 135 -58.02 -9.09 -21.79
N ILE A 136 -58.07 -10.39 -21.55
CA ILE A 136 -57.71 -11.40 -22.55
C ILE A 136 -58.77 -11.28 -23.66
N GLN A 137 -58.41 -10.75 -24.82
CA GLN A 137 -59.20 -10.94 -26.05
C GLN A 137 -58.43 -11.87 -26.99
N ILE A 138 -58.53 -13.16 -26.70
CA ILE A 138 -58.24 -14.18 -27.71
C ILE A 138 -59.50 -14.24 -28.58
N LYS A 139 -59.41 -13.78 -29.83
CA LYS A 139 -60.46 -13.98 -30.83
C LYS A 139 -60.53 -15.47 -31.15
N PRO A 140 -61.70 -16.14 -31.04
CA PRO A 140 -61.82 -17.52 -31.50
C PRO A 140 -61.87 -17.53 -33.04
N ALA A 141 -60.92 -18.24 -33.64
CA ALA A 141 -61.03 -18.69 -35.03
C ALA A 141 -62.09 -19.79 -35.08
N MET A 142 -63.09 -19.63 -35.97
CA MET A 142 -63.81 -20.70 -36.70
C MET A 142 -65.08 -20.11 -37.32
N GLU A 143 -65.11 -19.94 -38.64
CA GLU A 143 -66.32 -20.21 -39.43
C GLU A 143 -65.93 -20.49 -40.89
N ILE A 144 -65.88 -21.78 -41.22
CA ILE A 144 -65.99 -22.29 -42.59
C ILE A 144 -67.48 -22.17 -42.95
N LYS A 145 -67.82 -21.40 -43.98
CA LYS A 145 -69.08 -21.58 -44.71
C LYS A 145 -68.83 -21.57 -46.20
N GLU A 146 -69.36 -22.63 -46.80
CA GLU A 146 -69.23 -23.08 -48.16
C GLU A 146 -69.92 -22.16 -49.19
N LYS A 147 -69.45 -22.27 -50.44
CA LYS A 147 -70.21 -22.28 -51.72
C LYS A 147 -71.33 -21.22 -51.93
N LYS A 148 -71.35 -20.61 -53.12
CA LYS A 148 -72.26 -20.99 -54.24
C LYS A 148 -72.44 -19.81 -55.24
N ILE A 149 -72.03 -20.02 -56.50
CA ILE A 149 -72.73 -19.70 -57.79
C ILE A 149 -73.18 -18.22 -57.96
N ILE A 150 -72.73 -17.43 -58.95
CA ILE A 150 -72.78 -17.53 -60.42
C ILE A 150 -71.59 -16.74 -60.99
#